data_AF-A0A958NHD5-F1
#
_entry.id   AF-A0A958NHD5-F1
#
_cell.length_a   1.000
_cell.length_b   1.000
_cell.length_c   1.000
_cell.angle_alpha   90.00
_cell.angle_beta   90.00
_cell.angle_gamma   90.00
#
_symmetry.space_group_name_H-M   'P 1'
#
loop_
_entity.id
_entity.type
_entity.pdbx_description
1 polymer ?
#
loop_
_entity_poly.entity_id
_entity_poly.type
_entity_poly.pdbx_seq_one_letter_code
_entity_poly.pdbx_strand_id
1 'polypeptide(L)' 'MNLLISILQEVSIEEKLKTAPDDSYSIGVFIGSMIPFVILVIIAYVIYRYNKKRAKNE' A
#
# COMPACT_ATOMS: atom_id res chain seq x y z
N MET A 1 -10.81 -15.95 1.32
CA MET A 1 -11.15 -15.25 2.59
C MET A 1 -9.91 -14.69 3.30
N ASN A 2 -8.75 -15.36 3.30
CA ASN A 2 -7.58 -14.96 4.10
C ASN A 2 -6.76 -13.76 3.57
N LEU A 3 -6.82 -13.43 2.28
CA LEU A 3 -6.03 -12.32 1.70
C LEU A 3 -6.47 -10.94 2.21
N LEU A 4 -7.77 -10.74 2.41
CA LEU A 4 -8.30 -9.48 2.95
C LEU A 4 -7.89 -9.30 4.42
N ILE A 5 -7.84 -10.41 5.18
CA ILE A 5 -7.46 -10.40 6.59
C ILE A 5 -5.96 -10.11 6.75
N SER A 6 -5.09 -10.56 5.83
CA SER A 6 -3.65 -10.24 5.91
C SER A 6 -3.35 -8.76 5.66
N ILE A 7 -4.20 -8.04 4.92
CA ILE A 7 -4.10 -6.58 4.70
C ILE A 7 -4.59 -5.83 5.95
N LEU A 8 -5.56 -6.39 6.66
CA LEU A 8 -6.14 -5.84 7.89
C LEU A 8 -5.45 -6.32 9.17
N GLN A 9 -4.39 -7.11 9.04
CA GLN A 9 -3.66 -7.63 10.18
C GLN A 9 -2.97 -6.45 10.88
N GLU A 10 -3.24 -6.27 12.17
CA GLU A 10 -2.62 -5.23 12.98
C GLU A 10 -1.11 -5.49 13.06
N VAL A 11 -0.33 -4.79 12.23
CA VAL A 11 1.12 -4.81 12.30
C VAL A 11 1.50 -3.75 13.34
N SER A 12 2.13 -4.16 14.44
CA SER A 12 2.66 -3.24 15.46
C SER A 12 3.86 -2.46 14.89
N ILE A 13 3.60 -1.47 14.03
CA ILE A 13 4.62 -0.60 13.43
C ILE A 13 5.49 0.02 14.54
N GLU A 14 4.87 0.41 15.66
CA GLU A 14 5.58 0.96 16.82
C GLU A 14 6.61 -0.01 17.41
N GLU A 15 6.27 -1.29 17.53
CA GLU A 15 7.19 -2.31 18.03
C GLU A 15 8.33 -2.56 17.05
N LYS A 16 8.04 -2.58 15.75
CA LYS A 16 9.04 -2.70 14.68
C LYS A 16 10.00 -1.51 14.63
N LEU A 17 9.53 -0.31 14.92
CA LEU A 17 10.37 0.88 15.02
C LEU A 17 11.22 0.87 16.30
N LYS A 18 10.65 0.45 17.44
CA LYS A 18 11.39 0.34 18.72
C LYS A 18 12.49 -0.72 18.69
N THR A 19 12.29 -1.79 17.91
CA THR A 19 13.24 -2.91 17.78
C THR A 19 14.12 -2.79 16.53
N ALA A 20 14.07 -1.65 15.83
CA ALA A 20 14.84 -1.45 14.61
C ALA A 20 16.35 -1.50 14.91
N PRO A 21 17.12 -2.35 14.21
CA PRO A 21 18.57 -2.47 14.43
C PRO A 21 19.35 -1.27 13.89
N ASP A 22 18.78 -0.54 12.94
CA ASP A 22 19.38 0.64 12.32
C ASP A 22 18.31 1.56 11.70
N ASP A 23 18.75 2.73 11.24
CA ASP A 23 17.90 3.73 10.59
C ASP A 23 17.34 3.24 9.24
N SER A 24 18.09 2.39 8.53
CA SER A 24 17.67 1.87 7.22
C SER A 24 16.45 0.96 7.34
N TYR A 25 16.40 0.13 8.39
CA TYR A 25 15.26 -0.71 8.71
C TYR A 25 14.04 0.12 9.09
N SER A 26 14.20 1.18 9.89
CA SER A 26 13.12 2.10 10.26
C SER A 26 12.51 2.78 9.03
N ILE A 27 13.35 3.21 8.08
CA ILE A 27 12.92 3.77 6.80
C ILE A 27 12.16 2.72 5.99
N GLY A 28 12.65 1.47 5.96
CA GLY A 28 11.96 0.35 5.31
C GLY A 28 10.58 0.08 5.90
N VAL A 29 10.43 0.11 7.22
CA VAL A 29 9.14 -0.04 7.92
C VAL A 29 8.19 1.11 7.58
N PHE A 30 8.70 2.35 7.56
CA PHE A 30 7.91 3.53 7.20
C PHE A 30 7.44 3.51 5.73
N ILE A 31 8.32 3.15 4.79
CA ILE A 31 7.94 3.02 3.38
C ILE A 31 6.95 1.85 3.20
N GLY A 32 7.19 0.74 3.89
CA GLY A 32 6.32 -0.43 3.89
C GLY A 32 4.90 -0.12 4.34
N SER A 33 4.71 0.75 5.34
CA SER A 33 3.39 1.16 5.82
C SER A 33 2.62 2.02 4.82
N MET A 34 3.30 2.66 3.86
CA MET A 34 2.68 3.46 2.80
C MET A 34 2.26 2.63 1.58
N ILE A 35 2.77 1.41 1.42
CA ILE A 35 2.45 0.53 0.27
C ILE A 35 0.94 0.33 0.06
N PRO A 36 0.10 0.07 1.09
CA PRO A 36 -1.34 -0.08 0.90
C PRO A 36 -1.98 1.14 0.22
N PHE A 37 -1.54 2.36 0.57
CA PHE A 37 -2.04 3.59 -0.03
C PHE A 37 -1.58 3.74 -1.49
N VAL A 38 -0.33 3.40 -1.80
CA VAL A 38 0.19 3.41 -3.18
C VAL A 38 -0.60 2.44 -4.06
N ILE A 39 -0.95 1.26 -3.55
CA ILE A 39 -1.79 0.29 -4.25
C ILE A 39 -3.16 0.90 -4.59
N LEU A 40 -3.80 1.59 -3.64
CA LEU A 40 -5.08 2.27 -3.89
C LEU A 40 -4.98 3.34 -4.99
N VAL A 41 -3.89 4.13 -4.99
CA VAL A 41 -3.64 5.13 -6.04
C VAL A 41 -3.46 4.48 -7.41
N ILE A 42 -2.73 3.36 -7.48
CA ILE A 42 -2.57 2.61 -8.74
C ILE A 42 -3.92 2.08 -9.24
N ILE A 43 -4.73 1.50 -8.35
CA ILE A 43 -6.07 1.01 -8.70
C ILE A 43 -6.93 2.17 -9.23
N ALA A 44 -6.95 3.31 -8.54
CA ALA A 44 -7.69 4.50 -8.99
C ALA A 44 -7.21 4.99 -10.37
N TYR A 45 -5.89 5.01 -10.59
CA TYR A 45 -5.31 5.37 -11.89
C TYR A 45 -5.72 4.40 -13.00
N VAL A 46 -5.69 3.09 -12.73
CA VAL A 46 -6.12 2.05 -13.69
C VAL A 46 -7.60 2.22 -14.04
N ILE A 47 -8.46 2.42 -13.04
CA ILE A 47 -9.90 2.68 -13.24
C ILE A 47 -10.10 3.94 -14.09
N TYR A 48 -9.43 5.04 -13.75
CA TYR A 48 -9.48 6.28 -14.54
C TYR A 48 -9.04 6.04 -15.98
N ARG A 49 -7.91 5.35 -16.18
CA ARG A 49 -7.35 5.09 -17.51
C ARG A 49 -8.27 4.22 -18.36
N TYR A 50 -8.88 3.19 -17.76
CA TYR A 50 -9.82 2.31 -18.44
C TYR A 50 -11.08 3.06 -18.87
N ASN A 51 -11.70 3.81 -17.97
CA ASN A 51 -12.90 4.60 -18.27
C ASN A 51 -12.63 5.70 -19.31
N LYS A 52 -11.48 6.38 -19.22
CA LYS A 52 -11.08 7.38 -20.22
C LYS A 52 -10.85 6.78 -21.62
N LYS A 53 -10.38 5.53 -21.71
CA LYS A 53 -10.27 4.83 -23.01
C LYS A 53 -11.64 4.49 -23.58
N ARG A 54 -12.58 4.05 -22.74
CA ARG A 54 -13.95 3.73 -23.16
C ARG A 54 -14.69 4.96 -23.70
N ALA A 55 -14.64 6.07 -22.98
CA ALA A 55 -15.26 7.33 -23.40
C ALA A 55 -14.65 7.98 -24.66
N LYS A 56 -13.51 7.49 -25.15
CA LYS A 56 -12.87 7.96 -26.40
C LYS A 56 -13.18 7.05 -27.60
N ASN A 57 -13.65 5.83 -27.35
CA ASN A 57 -13.99 4.84 -28.36
C ASN A 57 -15.51 4.79 -28.64
N GLU A 58 -16.28 5.65 -27.98
CA GLU A 58 -17.65 6.06 -28.32
C GLU A 58 -17.59 7.41 -29.04
#